data_AF-A0A7S3RLI8-F1
#
_entry.id   AF-A0A7S3RLI8-F1
#
_cell.length_a   1.000
_cell.length_b   1.000
_cell.length_c   1.000
_cell.angle_alpha   90.00
_cell.angle_beta   90.00
_cell.angle_gamma   90.00
#
_symmetry.space_group_name_H-M   'P 1'
#
loop_
_entity.id
_entity.type
_entity.pdbx_description
1 polymer ?
#
loop_
_entity_poly.entity_id
_entity_poly.type
_entity_poly.pdbx_seq_one_letter_code
_entity_poly.pdbx_strand_id
1 'polypeptide(L)'
;MDGASRGLNVALVERDDFASGTSSRSTKLIHGGIRYLAQAFQTKLPPNTLLDIIWNLRIPFPGTEGYEYLKILNADLYERKYMIDSAGFMTTPLPIMVPMYRWWEVPFLFIAGKMYDFVAGRRRSVPPSHYISAAEVFYQFPEIKEQNHEGCKLKGALVFNEGQQNDTRMNVHIALTAAQEGATVANHTEVLDLLSTGTRGQSDYKIVGAKVRDVFTGETYEIKAKQVISACGVFSDAVRRMADPEATDIMVAGPGSHLVMPDYTSPDKMGFLWFTEDGRVLYLLP
;
A
#
# COMPACT_ATOMS: atom_id res chain seq x y z
N MET A 1 -9.45 7.72 15.17
CA MET A 1 -8.68 8.96 15.37
C MET A 1 -9.40 10.17 14.79
N ASP A 2 -9.56 10.29 13.46
CA ASP A 2 -10.15 11.48 12.82
C ASP A 2 -11.50 11.93 13.43
N GLY A 3 -12.46 11.02 13.59
CA GLY A 3 -13.74 11.33 14.23
C GLY A 3 -13.61 11.87 15.67
N ALA A 4 -12.69 11.29 16.46
CA ALA A 4 -12.45 11.71 17.85
C ALA A 4 -11.82 13.10 17.90
N SER A 5 -10.80 13.36 17.07
CA SER A 5 -10.15 14.69 16.99
C SER A 5 -11.07 15.81 16.49
N ARG A 6 -12.21 15.46 15.87
CA ARG A 6 -13.27 16.41 15.48
C ARG A 6 -14.36 16.58 16.54
N GLY A 7 -14.19 16.00 17.73
CA GLY A 7 -15.13 16.10 18.85
C GLY A 7 -16.35 15.18 18.72
N LEU A 8 -16.31 14.16 17.87
CA LEU A 8 -17.37 13.16 17.82
C LEU A 8 -17.23 12.16 18.97
N ASN A 9 -18.35 11.71 19.52
CA ASN A 9 -18.36 10.56 20.43
C ASN A 9 -18.20 9.28 19.60
N VAL A 10 -17.02 8.67 19.68
CA VAL A 10 -16.62 7.53 18.84
C VAL A 10 -16.38 6.30 19.70
N ALA A 11 -16.93 5.17 19.26
CA ALA A 11 -16.54 3.84 19.71
C ALA A 11 -15.89 3.07 18.56
N LEU A 12 -14.75 2.43 18.81
CA LEU A 12 -14.07 1.50 17.91
C LEU A 12 -14.03 0.13 18.58
N VAL A 13 -14.53 -0.89 17.89
CA VAL A 13 -14.47 -2.29 18.33
C VAL A 13 -13.68 -3.11 17.31
N GLU A 14 -12.82 -3.99 17.79
CA GLU A 14 -12.04 -4.95 17.01
C GLU A 14 -12.23 -6.34 17.63
N ARG A 15 -12.53 -7.35 16.82
CA ARG A 15 -12.79 -8.71 17.30
C ARG A 15 -11.54 -9.37 17.83
N ASP A 16 -10.43 -9.19 17.13
CA ASP A 16 -9.15 -9.81 17.46
C ASP A 16 -8.28 -8.77 18.18
N ASP A 17 -6.97 -8.73 17.92
CA ASP A 17 -6.10 -7.64 18.41
C ASP A 17 -5.95 -6.53 17.35
N PHE A 18 -5.55 -5.33 17.77
CA PHE A 18 -5.31 -4.22 16.83
C PHE A 18 -4.24 -4.63 15.80
N ALA A 19 -4.52 -4.32 14.54
CA ALA A 19 -3.68 -4.67 13.38
C ALA A 19 -3.55 -6.17 13.07
N SER A 20 -4.19 -7.08 13.81
CA SER A 20 -4.06 -8.55 13.62
C SER A 20 -4.58 -9.08 12.27
N GLY A 21 -5.37 -8.27 11.55
CA GLY A 21 -5.83 -8.54 10.20
C GLY A 21 -4.77 -8.29 9.12
N THR A 22 -5.22 -7.90 7.92
CA THR A 22 -4.34 -7.62 6.76
C THR A 22 -3.34 -6.49 7.04
N SER A 23 -3.66 -5.56 7.94
CA SER A 23 -2.86 -4.37 8.23
C SER A 23 -1.52 -4.64 8.93
N SER A 24 -1.24 -5.86 9.40
CA SER A 24 0.10 -6.28 9.87
C SER A 24 0.85 -7.20 8.89
N ARG A 25 0.18 -7.55 7.78
CA ARG A 25 0.64 -8.52 6.78
C ARG A 25 0.95 -7.87 5.44
N SER A 26 1.27 -6.57 5.46
CA SER A 26 1.67 -5.84 4.28
C SER A 26 3.15 -6.09 3.94
N THR A 27 3.57 -5.61 2.76
CA THR A 27 5.00 -5.53 2.39
C THR A 27 5.77 -4.48 3.19
N LYS A 28 5.12 -3.77 4.13
CA LYS A 28 5.74 -2.77 5.02
C LYS A 28 6.38 -1.60 4.26
N LEU A 29 5.84 -1.30 3.08
CA LEU A 29 6.20 -0.13 2.27
C LEU A 29 5.05 0.88 2.26
N ILE A 30 5.40 2.15 2.18
CA ILE A 30 4.54 3.25 1.78
C ILE A 30 4.91 3.54 0.33
N HIS A 31 4.25 2.82 -0.57
CA HIS A 31 4.58 2.80 -1.98
C HIS A 31 4.05 4.06 -2.68
N GLY A 32 4.91 4.76 -3.41
CA GLY A 32 4.56 5.98 -4.13
C GLY A 32 4.21 5.75 -5.58
N GLY A 33 4.02 4.51 -6.02
CA GLY A 33 3.37 4.18 -7.29
C GLY A 33 4.29 3.98 -8.48
N ILE A 34 5.59 3.65 -8.30
CA ILE A 34 6.51 3.51 -9.44
C ILE A 34 6.06 2.45 -10.46
N ARG A 35 5.36 1.41 -10.01
CA ARG A 35 4.73 0.42 -10.89
C ARG A 35 3.71 1.04 -11.84
N TYR A 36 2.97 2.09 -11.45
CA TYR A 36 2.06 2.78 -12.34
C TYR A 36 2.82 3.59 -13.40
N LEU A 37 4.00 4.09 -13.07
CA LEU A 37 4.91 4.64 -14.07
C LEU A 37 5.50 3.53 -14.94
N ALA A 38 5.77 2.34 -14.41
CA ALA A 38 6.14 1.21 -15.25
C ALA A 38 4.96 0.75 -16.13
N GLN A 39 3.71 0.74 -15.65
CA GLN A 39 2.50 0.31 -16.37
C GLN A 39 1.99 1.33 -17.39
N ALA A 40 2.07 2.62 -17.07
CA ALA A 40 1.81 3.67 -18.03
C ALA A 40 2.81 3.61 -19.21
N PHE A 41 3.96 2.94 -19.03
CA PHE A 41 5.04 2.84 -20.01
C PHE A 41 5.35 1.37 -20.42
N GLN A 42 4.69 0.36 -19.85
CA GLN A 42 4.96 -1.06 -20.07
C GLN A 42 4.25 -1.45 -21.35
N THR A 43 5.02 -1.45 -22.43
CA THR A 43 4.88 -2.49 -23.43
C THR A 43 5.95 -3.54 -23.16
N LYS A 44 5.54 -4.81 -23.18
CA LYS A 44 6.42 -5.99 -23.11
C LYS A 44 7.32 -6.14 -24.36
N LEU A 45 7.47 -5.09 -25.17
CA LEU A 45 8.19 -5.10 -26.43
C LEU A 45 9.21 -3.96 -26.43
N PRO A 46 10.41 -4.15 -26.99
CA PRO A 46 11.27 -3.02 -27.30
C PRO A 46 10.46 -2.04 -28.16
N PRO A 47 10.57 -0.71 -27.95
CA PRO A 47 10.00 0.23 -28.90
C PRO A 47 10.68 0.02 -30.24
N ASN A 48 9.94 -0.49 -31.22
CA ASN A 48 10.46 -0.74 -32.56
C ASN A 48 10.49 0.57 -33.36
N THR A 49 9.79 1.61 -32.90
CA THR A 49 9.72 2.93 -33.53
C THR A 49 9.55 4.07 -32.50
N LEU A 50 9.89 5.31 -32.91
CA LEU A 50 9.61 6.53 -32.14
C LEU A 50 8.11 6.71 -31.84
N LEU A 51 7.25 6.19 -32.73
CA LEU A 51 5.79 6.20 -32.57
C LEU A 51 5.32 5.25 -31.49
N ASP A 52 5.95 4.08 -31.31
CA ASP A 52 5.66 3.20 -30.17
C ASP A 52 6.02 3.88 -28.85
N ILE A 53 7.12 4.64 -28.81
CA ILE A 53 7.48 5.44 -27.64
C ILE A 53 6.41 6.50 -27.37
N ILE A 54 5.95 7.23 -28.40
CA ILE A 54 4.90 8.26 -28.26
C ILE A 54 3.54 7.66 -27.87
N TRP A 55 3.19 6.49 -28.42
CA TRP A 55 1.96 5.76 -28.12
C TRP A 55 1.97 5.18 -26.69
N ASN A 56 3.11 4.60 -26.28
CA ASN A 56 3.33 4.08 -24.93
C ASN A 56 3.60 5.19 -23.91
N LEU A 57 3.89 6.41 -24.34
CA LEU A 57 3.92 7.61 -23.49
C LEU A 57 2.53 8.06 -23.05
N ARG A 58 1.46 7.38 -23.50
CA ARG A 58 0.06 7.50 -23.05
C ARG A 58 -0.24 8.92 -22.60
N ILE A 59 -0.13 9.87 -23.55
CA ILE A 59 -0.02 11.29 -23.22
C ILE A 59 -1.12 11.66 -22.24
N PRO A 60 -0.78 12.18 -21.04
CA PRO A 60 -1.72 12.31 -19.94
C PRO A 60 -2.63 13.52 -20.13
N PHE A 61 -3.49 13.45 -21.15
CA PHE A 61 -4.56 14.41 -21.35
C PHE A 61 -5.77 14.02 -20.50
N PRO A 62 -6.52 15.01 -19.97
CA PRO A 62 -7.76 14.75 -19.25
C PRO A 62 -8.70 13.81 -20.03
N GLY A 63 -9.21 12.78 -19.38
CA GLY A 63 -10.10 11.78 -20.00
C GLY A 63 -9.40 10.56 -20.60
N THR A 64 -8.06 10.47 -20.53
CA THR A 64 -7.30 9.28 -20.92
C THR A 64 -6.96 8.41 -19.70
N GLU A 65 -6.76 7.10 -19.89
CA GLU A 65 -6.30 6.21 -18.81
C GLU A 65 -4.97 6.70 -18.19
N GLY A 66 -4.05 7.24 -18.99
CA GLY A 66 -2.78 7.79 -18.50
C GLY A 66 -2.96 8.91 -17.49
N TYR A 67 -3.99 9.75 -17.64
CA TYR A 67 -4.31 10.82 -16.70
C TYR A 67 -4.84 10.28 -15.36
N GLU A 68 -5.64 9.22 -15.37
CA GLU A 68 -6.11 8.58 -14.13
C GLU A 68 -4.95 7.92 -13.36
N TYR A 69 -3.98 7.30 -14.06
CA TYR A 69 -2.76 6.79 -13.41
C TYR A 69 -1.92 7.92 -12.80
N LEU A 70 -1.81 9.08 -13.43
CA LEU A 70 -1.11 10.23 -12.83
C LEU A 70 -1.84 10.80 -11.61
N LYS A 71 -3.18 10.79 -11.59
CA LYS A 71 -3.94 11.18 -10.40
C LYS A 71 -3.66 10.25 -9.22
N ILE A 72 -3.69 8.94 -9.45
CA ILE A 72 -3.37 7.93 -8.43
C ILE A 72 -1.93 8.11 -7.96
N LEU A 73 -0.98 8.23 -8.90
CA LEU A 73 0.42 8.48 -8.58
C LEU A 73 0.59 9.74 -7.70
N ASN A 74 -0.06 10.84 -8.06
CA ASN A 74 0.02 12.08 -7.30
C ASN A 74 -0.65 11.96 -5.91
N ALA A 75 -1.75 11.21 -5.79
CA ALA A 75 -2.38 10.92 -4.51
C ALA A 75 -1.48 10.06 -3.61
N ASP A 76 -0.90 8.98 -4.15
CA ASP A 76 0.03 8.10 -3.43
C ASP A 76 1.27 8.87 -2.95
N LEU A 77 1.84 9.71 -3.81
CA LEU A 77 2.99 10.55 -3.46
C LEU A 77 2.64 11.61 -2.40
N TYR A 78 1.43 12.16 -2.45
CA TYR A 78 0.91 13.08 -1.44
C TYR A 78 0.77 12.35 -0.09
N GLU A 79 0.03 11.24 -0.04
CA GLU A 79 -0.17 10.46 1.19
C GLU A 79 1.15 9.95 1.76
N ARG A 80 2.09 9.49 0.93
CA ARG A 80 3.42 9.08 1.39
C ARG A 80 4.15 10.20 2.11
N LYS A 81 4.08 11.43 1.60
CA LYS A 81 4.67 12.57 2.30
C LYS A 81 4.00 12.80 3.65
N TYR A 82 2.67 12.78 3.71
CA TYR A 82 1.95 12.99 4.97
C TYR A 82 2.25 11.90 6.00
N MET A 83 2.30 10.63 5.58
CA MET A 83 2.65 9.53 6.49
C MET A 83 4.08 9.69 7.04
N ILE A 84 5.05 10.04 6.18
CA ILE A 84 6.44 10.24 6.61
C ILE A 84 6.57 11.45 7.55
N ASP A 85 5.92 12.56 7.22
CA ASP A 85 5.99 13.78 8.02
C ASP A 85 5.27 13.63 9.38
N SER A 86 4.14 12.91 9.42
CA SER A 86 3.34 12.73 10.64
C SER A 86 3.89 11.66 11.58
N ALA A 87 4.53 10.62 11.04
CA ALA A 87 4.99 9.46 11.79
C ALA A 87 6.46 9.10 11.49
N GLY A 88 7.33 10.11 11.39
CA GLY A 88 8.75 9.93 11.04
C GLY A 88 9.55 8.96 11.94
N PHE A 89 9.08 8.68 13.17
CA PHE A 89 9.68 7.69 14.06
C PHE A 89 9.30 6.24 13.75
N MET A 90 8.32 6.01 12.86
CA MET A 90 7.87 4.69 12.38
C MET A 90 8.07 4.51 10.88
N THR A 91 8.51 5.56 10.19
CA THR A 91 8.68 5.56 8.74
C THR A 91 10.07 6.02 8.36
N THR A 92 10.69 5.34 7.40
CA THR A 92 12.04 5.68 6.92
C THR A 92 12.07 5.64 5.39
N PRO A 93 12.85 6.50 4.72
CA PRO A 93 13.15 6.29 3.31
C PRO A 93 13.91 4.97 3.13
N LEU A 94 13.48 4.15 2.18
CA LEU A 94 14.14 2.92 1.77
C LEU A 94 14.57 3.03 0.31
N PRO A 95 15.88 3.07 0.01
CA PRO A 95 16.35 2.96 -1.36
C PRO A 95 16.06 1.56 -1.89
N ILE A 96 15.60 1.47 -3.13
CA ILE A 96 15.30 0.23 -3.84
C ILE A 96 16.02 0.27 -5.18
N MET A 97 16.87 -0.73 -5.43
CA MET A 97 17.58 -0.88 -6.70
C MET A 97 16.77 -1.71 -7.70
N VAL A 98 16.77 -1.29 -8.96
CA VAL A 98 16.24 -2.01 -10.12
C VAL A 98 17.40 -2.29 -11.08
N PRO A 99 17.87 -3.55 -11.20
CA PRO A 99 19.01 -3.87 -12.04
C PRO A 99 18.67 -3.78 -13.53
N MET A 100 19.66 -3.43 -14.34
CA MET A 100 19.53 -3.21 -15.78
C MET A 100 20.60 -4.01 -16.52
N TYR A 101 20.21 -4.88 -17.43
CA TYR A 101 21.11 -5.77 -18.17
C TYR A 101 21.24 -5.40 -19.65
N ARG A 102 20.30 -4.62 -20.19
CA ARG A 102 20.30 -4.18 -21.59
C ARG A 102 20.59 -2.68 -21.68
N TRP A 103 21.35 -2.28 -22.71
CA TRP A 103 21.75 -0.87 -22.85
C TRP A 103 20.58 0.10 -23.04
N TRP A 104 19.46 -0.35 -23.61
CA TRP A 104 18.26 0.49 -23.77
C TRP A 104 17.49 0.68 -22.46
N GLU A 105 17.62 -0.24 -21.49
CA GLU A 105 16.98 -0.11 -20.16
C GLU A 105 17.57 1.07 -19.40
N VAL A 106 18.86 1.35 -19.58
CA VAL A 106 19.58 2.43 -18.89
C VAL A 106 18.93 3.81 -19.11
N PRO A 107 18.84 4.34 -20.35
CA PRO A 107 18.18 5.62 -20.58
C PRO A 107 16.69 5.56 -20.24
N PHE A 108 16.02 4.43 -20.48
CA PHE A 108 14.59 4.27 -20.25
C PHE A 108 14.22 4.38 -18.77
N LEU A 109 14.82 3.54 -17.91
CA LEU A 109 14.56 3.54 -16.48
C LEU A 109 15.11 4.79 -15.80
N PHE A 110 16.22 5.35 -16.28
CA PHE A 110 16.70 6.63 -15.79
C PHE A 110 15.68 7.76 -16.02
N ILE A 111 15.15 7.88 -17.25
CA ILE A 111 14.10 8.87 -17.56
C ILE A 111 12.85 8.60 -16.71
N ALA A 112 12.42 7.35 -16.57
CA ALA A 112 11.29 6.98 -15.72
C ALA A 112 11.51 7.43 -14.26
N GLY A 113 12.66 7.12 -13.66
CA GLY A 113 13.02 7.59 -12.32
C GLY A 113 12.99 9.12 -12.20
N LYS A 114 13.48 9.85 -13.21
CA LYS A 114 13.43 11.32 -13.23
C LYS A 114 12.03 11.88 -13.41
N MET A 115 11.18 11.24 -14.20
CA MET A 115 9.77 11.61 -14.32
C MET A 115 9.04 11.40 -12.99
N TYR A 116 9.28 10.26 -12.33
CA TYR A 116 8.77 9.99 -10.98
C TYR A 116 9.20 11.08 -9.99
N ASP A 117 10.48 11.42 -9.97
CA ASP A 117 11.05 12.50 -9.15
C ASP A 117 10.43 13.87 -9.46
N PHE A 118 10.13 14.13 -10.74
CA PHE A 118 9.51 15.37 -11.20
C PHE A 118 8.05 15.48 -10.75
N VAL A 119 7.26 14.41 -10.88
CA VAL A 119 5.87 14.36 -10.41
C VAL A 119 5.81 14.54 -8.89
N ALA A 120 6.73 13.91 -8.14
CA ALA A 120 6.86 14.15 -6.71
C ALA A 120 7.17 15.63 -6.40
N GLY A 121 7.94 16.30 -7.25
CA GLY A 121 8.20 17.74 -7.20
C GLY A 121 8.70 18.20 -5.82
N ARG A 122 8.10 19.28 -5.29
CA ARG A 122 8.39 19.80 -3.94
C ARG A 122 7.83 18.93 -2.81
N ARG A 123 7.00 17.93 -3.12
CA ARG A 123 6.40 17.00 -2.15
C ARG A 123 7.28 15.78 -1.91
N ARG A 124 8.51 15.79 -2.41
CA ARG A 124 9.47 14.71 -2.22
C ARG A 124 9.83 14.59 -0.72
N SER A 125 9.38 13.51 -0.09
CA SER A 125 9.71 13.12 1.30
C SER A 125 10.89 12.14 1.40
N VAL A 126 11.41 11.69 0.25
CA VAL A 126 12.48 10.68 0.15
C VAL A 126 13.58 11.13 -0.83
N PRO A 127 14.82 10.62 -0.75
CA PRO A 127 15.88 11.04 -1.68
C PRO A 127 15.54 10.79 -3.17
N PRO A 128 16.05 11.61 -4.10
CA PRO A 128 15.77 11.44 -5.53
C PRO A 128 16.32 10.14 -6.09
N SER A 129 15.71 9.68 -7.18
CA SER A 129 16.25 8.58 -7.97
C SER A 129 17.61 8.92 -8.56
N HIS A 130 18.49 7.93 -8.68
CA HIS A 130 19.80 8.07 -9.29
C HIS A 130 20.24 6.74 -9.91
N TYR A 131 21.26 6.81 -10.76
CA TYR A 131 21.86 5.65 -11.39
C TYR A 131 23.09 5.22 -10.58
N ILE A 132 23.28 3.91 -10.43
CA ILE A 132 24.51 3.31 -9.92
C ILE A 132 25.13 2.39 -10.98
N SER A 133 26.46 2.40 -11.06
CA SER A 133 27.22 1.61 -12.02
C SER A 133 27.17 0.12 -11.69
N ALA A 134 27.42 -0.78 -12.65
CA ALA A 134 27.51 -2.21 -12.37
C ALA A 134 28.52 -2.55 -11.25
N ALA A 135 29.65 -1.84 -11.18
CA ALA A 135 30.64 -2.01 -10.11
C ALA A 135 30.06 -1.66 -8.73
N GLU A 136 29.27 -0.59 -8.64
CA GLU A 136 28.58 -0.21 -7.41
C GLU A 136 27.48 -1.23 -7.06
N VAL A 137 26.77 -1.77 -8.04
CA VAL A 137 25.76 -2.83 -7.79
C VAL A 137 26.43 -4.06 -7.18
N PHE A 138 27.57 -4.52 -7.71
CA PHE A 138 28.30 -5.66 -7.13
C PHE A 138 28.88 -5.37 -5.75
N TYR A 139 29.21 -4.11 -5.46
CA TYR A 139 29.65 -3.70 -4.12
C TYR A 139 28.50 -3.76 -3.10
N GLN A 140 27.31 -3.28 -3.48
CA GLN A 140 26.13 -3.24 -2.60
C GLN A 140 25.41 -4.59 -2.50
N PHE A 141 25.44 -5.40 -3.58
CA PHE A 141 24.80 -6.71 -3.65
C PHE A 141 25.72 -7.72 -4.36
N PRO A 142 26.71 -8.30 -3.66
CA PRO A 142 27.69 -9.21 -4.24
C PRO A 142 27.10 -10.47 -4.88
N GLU A 143 25.96 -10.95 -4.38
CA GLU A 143 25.29 -12.17 -4.85
C GLU A 143 24.49 -11.98 -6.14
N ILE A 144 24.36 -10.74 -6.64
CA ILE A 144 23.65 -10.49 -7.89
C ILE A 144 24.37 -11.16 -9.06
N LYS A 145 23.60 -11.76 -9.97
CA LYS A 145 24.16 -12.40 -11.17
C LYS A 145 24.73 -11.35 -12.13
N GLU A 146 25.94 -11.60 -12.64
CA GLU A 146 26.54 -10.74 -13.66
C GLU A 146 25.75 -10.76 -14.97
N GLN A 147 25.08 -11.88 -15.28
CA GLN A 147 24.25 -12.04 -16.47
C GLN A 147 22.83 -12.44 -16.10
N ASN A 148 21.84 -11.92 -16.84
CA ASN A 148 20.46 -12.36 -16.73
C ASN A 148 20.26 -13.72 -17.43
N HIS A 149 19.03 -14.26 -17.35
CA HIS A 149 18.67 -15.53 -18.00
C HIS A 149 18.81 -15.52 -19.53
N GLU A 150 18.93 -14.36 -20.15
CA GLU A 150 19.10 -14.16 -21.59
C GLU A 150 20.58 -13.97 -21.98
N GLY A 151 21.51 -14.06 -21.03
CA GLY A 151 22.95 -13.84 -21.26
C GLY A 151 23.35 -12.37 -21.40
N CYS A 152 22.45 -11.42 -21.16
CA CYS A 152 22.78 -10.00 -21.14
C CYS A 152 23.56 -9.68 -19.86
N LYS A 153 24.70 -8.98 -19.98
CA LYS A 153 25.55 -8.57 -18.84
C LYS A 153 25.05 -7.29 -18.17
N LEU A 154 25.02 -7.28 -16.84
CA LEU A 154 24.62 -6.14 -15.99
C LEU A 154 25.33 -4.84 -16.43
N LYS A 155 24.54 -3.78 -16.59
CA LYS A 155 25.00 -2.43 -16.98
C LYS A 155 25.03 -1.48 -15.79
N GLY A 156 24.09 -1.62 -14.87
CA GLY A 156 23.95 -0.83 -13.65
C GLY A 156 22.59 -1.04 -13.03
N ALA A 157 22.18 -0.11 -12.16
CA ALA A 157 20.84 -0.12 -11.58
C ALA A 157 20.28 1.30 -11.43
N LEU A 158 18.96 1.41 -11.53
CA LEU A 158 18.23 2.59 -11.07
C LEU A 158 17.98 2.40 -9.57
N VAL A 159 18.41 3.35 -8.75
CA VAL A 159 18.02 3.43 -7.35
C VAL A 159 16.93 4.49 -7.23
N PHE A 160 15.77 4.13 -6.72
CA PHE A 160 14.71 5.05 -6.33
C PHE A 160 14.38 4.83 -4.86
N ASN A 161 13.67 5.76 -4.23
CA ASN A 161 13.32 5.63 -2.82
C ASN A 161 11.81 5.47 -2.64
N GLU A 162 11.45 4.55 -1.76
CA GLU A 162 10.12 4.38 -1.21
C GLU A 162 10.10 4.75 0.27
N GLY A 163 8.91 4.84 0.87
CA GLY A 163 8.79 4.82 2.31
C GLY A 163 8.77 3.38 2.80
N GLN A 164 9.43 3.08 3.91
CA GLN A 164 9.23 1.88 4.70
C GLN A 164 8.43 2.26 5.95
N GLN A 165 7.59 1.36 6.43
CA GLN A 165 6.75 1.60 7.61
C GLN A 165 6.68 0.36 8.50
N ASN A 166 6.53 0.60 9.80
CA ASN A 166 6.04 -0.43 10.71
C ASN A 166 4.50 -0.41 10.73
N ASP A 167 3.91 -1.24 9.87
CA ASP A 167 2.46 -1.31 9.64
C ASP A 167 1.67 -1.60 10.93
N THR A 168 2.13 -2.57 11.71
CA THR A 168 1.50 -3.00 12.97
C THR A 168 1.53 -1.87 14.00
N ARG A 169 2.71 -1.28 14.24
CA ARG A 169 2.86 -0.18 15.21
C ARG A 169 2.07 1.06 14.79
N MET A 170 2.03 1.38 13.50
CA MET A 170 1.25 2.51 12.99
C MET A 170 -0.23 2.36 13.35
N ASN A 171 -0.82 1.17 13.15
CA ASN A 171 -2.22 0.89 13.49
C ASN A 171 -2.48 0.99 15.00
N VAL A 172 -1.62 0.40 15.83
CA VAL A 172 -1.73 0.49 17.30
C VAL A 172 -1.63 1.95 17.75
N HIS A 173 -0.70 2.73 17.19
CA HIS A 173 -0.58 4.15 17.50
C HIS A 173 -1.84 4.94 17.12
N ILE A 174 -2.45 4.68 15.96
CA ILE A 174 -3.70 5.33 15.56
C ILE A 174 -4.84 5.03 16.56
N ALA A 175 -4.93 3.78 17.04
CA ALA A 175 -5.92 3.38 18.04
C ALA A 175 -5.67 4.07 19.40
N LEU A 176 -4.41 4.09 19.86
CA LEU A 176 -4.02 4.77 21.11
C LEU A 176 -4.26 6.28 21.03
N THR A 177 -3.90 6.94 19.92
CA THR A 177 -4.18 8.36 19.71
C THR A 177 -5.68 8.61 19.70
N ALA A 178 -6.49 7.74 19.08
CA ALA A 178 -7.94 7.87 19.14
C ALA A 178 -8.48 7.82 20.58
N ALA A 179 -7.94 6.93 21.41
CA ALA A 179 -8.30 6.84 22.82
C ALA A 179 -7.86 8.07 23.62
N GLN A 180 -6.69 8.63 23.34
CA GLN A 180 -6.22 9.89 23.92
C GLN A 180 -7.12 11.08 23.56
N GLU A 181 -7.66 11.08 22.34
CA GLU A 181 -8.67 12.05 21.87
C GLU A 181 -10.09 11.76 22.40
N GLY A 182 -10.25 10.81 23.32
CA GLY A 182 -11.51 10.53 24.01
C GLY A 182 -12.41 9.49 23.35
N ALA A 183 -11.95 8.77 22.32
CA ALA A 183 -12.71 7.63 21.79
C ALA A 183 -12.69 6.45 22.77
N THR A 184 -13.78 5.70 22.82
CA THR A 184 -13.78 4.37 23.46
C THR A 184 -13.26 3.36 22.44
N VAL A 185 -12.15 2.69 22.77
CA VAL A 185 -11.47 1.77 21.84
C VAL A 185 -11.28 0.43 22.53
N ALA A 186 -11.83 -0.64 21.95
CA ALA A 186 -11.80 -1.98 22.53
C ALA A 186 -11.42 -3.03 21.47
N ASN A 187 -10.32 -3.74 21.68
CA ASN A 187 -10.02 -4.98 20.98
C ASN A 187 -10.72 -6.16 21.70
N HIS A 188 -10.61 -7.37 21.15
CA HIS A 188 -11.29 -8.55 21.68
C HIS A 188 -12.81 -8.37 21.89
N THR A 189 -13.44 -7.54 21.06
CA THR A 189 -14.85 -7.20 21.09
C THR A 189 -15.47 -7.45 19.71
N GLU A 190 -16.18 -8.56 19.57
CA GLU A 190 -16.76 -9.00 18.29
C GLU A 190 -18.11 -8.36 18.04
N VAL A 191 -18.35 -7.86 16.82
CA VAL A 191 -19.70 -7.50 16.36
C VAL A 191 -20.43 -8.78 15.95
N LEU A 192 -21.53 -9.08 16.63
CA LEU A 192 -22.38 -10.25 16.34
C LEU A 192 -23.51 -9.90 15.37
N ASP A 193 -24.11 -8.72 15.54
CA ASP A 193 -25.24 -8.27 14.72
C ASP A 193 -25.35 -6.74 14.73
N LEU A 194 -26.07 -6.19 13.76
CA LEU A 194 -26.35 -4.76 13.66
C LEU A 194 -27.74 -4.45 14.23
N LEU A 195 -27.82 -3.43 15.07
CA LEU A 195 -29.09 -2.97 15.62
C LEU A 195 -29.75 -2.06 14.60
N SER A 196 -31.00 -2.33 14.21
CA SER A 196 -31.76 -1.50 13.29
C SER A 196 -33.17 -1.17 13.81
N THR A 197 -33.68 -0.01 13.42
CA THR A 197 -35.11 0.32 13.49
C THR A 197 -35.81 -0.15 12.21
N GLY A 198 -37.10 -0.45 12.31
CA GLY A 198 -37.93 -0.80 11.15
C GLY A 198 -37.52 -2.09 10.44
N THR A 199 -38.09 -2.31 9.26
CA THR A 199 -37.72 -3.44 8.38
C THR A 199 -37.00 -2.92 7.15
N ARG A 200 -35.94 -3.59 6.72
CA ARG A 200 -35.18 -3.23 5.51
C ARG A 200 -36.11 -3.03 4.31
N GLY A 201 -35.90 -1.93 3.58
CA GLY A 201 -36.74 -1.52 2.44
C GLY A 201 -37.89 -0.58 2.82
N GLN A 202 -38.15 -0.35 4.10
CA GLN A 202 -39.10 0.66 4.59
C GLN A 202 -38.40 1.99 4.90
N SER A 203 -39.15 3.08 4.95
CA SER A 203 -38.64 4.44 5.15
C SER A 203 -38.08 4.70 6.56
N ASP A 204 -38.48 3.88 7.54
CA ASP A 204 -38.02 3.93 8.93
C ASP A 204 -36.80 3.01 9.19
N TYR A 205 -36.33 2.29 8.17
CA TYR A 205 -35.16 1.42 8.29
C TYR A 205 -33.88 2.23 8.52
N LYS A 206 -33.25 2.01 9.67
CA LYS A 206 -31.98 2.67 10.01
C LYS A 206 -31.16 1.82 10.94
N ILE A 207 -29.86 1.72 10.67
CA ILE A 207 -28.90 1.13 11.62
C ILE A 207 -28.65 2.14 12.74
N VAL A 208 -28.84 1.70 13.98
CA VAL A 208 -28.78 2.51 15.20
C VAL A 208 -27.79 1.97 16.24
N GLY A 209 -26.96 0.99 15.85
CA GLY A 209 -25.95 0.43 16.74
C GLY A 209 -25.48 -0.96 16.31
N ALA A 210 -24.81 -1.64 17.23
CA ALA A 210 -24.35 -3.01 17.06
C ALA A 210 -24.50 -3.79 18.37
N LYS A 211 -24.84 -5.08 18.25
CA LYS A 211 -24.71 -6.05 19.34
C LYS A 211 -23.31 -6.61 19.29
N VAL A 212 -22.59 -6.51 20.41
CA VAL A 212 -21.21 -6.96 20.52
C VAL A 212 -21.03 -8.01 21.60
N ARG A 213 -19.92 -8.72 21.55
CA ARG A 213 -19.48 -9.71 22.52
C ARG A 213 -18.04 -9.48 22.93
N ASP A 214 -17.80 -9.42 24.22
CA ASP A 214 -16.44 -9.56 24.76
C ASP A 214 -15.98 -11.01 24.57
N VAL A 215 -14.88 -11.19 23.84
CA VAL A 215 -14.35 -12.51 23.46
C VAL A 215 -13.76 -13.26 24.67
N PHE A 216 -13.28 -12.55 25.69
CA PHE A 216 -12.71 -13.18 26.89
C PHE A 216 -13.79 -13.66 27.86
N THR A 217 -14.79 -12.83 28.11
CA THR A 217 -15.85 -13.14 29.10
C THR A 217 -17.04 -13.87 28.48
N GLY A 218 -17.25 -13.70 27.17
CA GLY A 218 -18.44 -14.18 26.46
C GLY A 218 -19.68 -13.32 26.68
N GLU A 219 -19.60 -12.25 27.48
CA GLU A 219 -20.71 -11.36 27.73
C GLU A 219 -21.11 -10.57 26.49
N THR A 220 -22.41 -10.42 26.27
CA THR A 220 -22.95 -9.67 25.13
C THR A 220 -23.65 -8.40 25.59
N TYR A 221 -23.42 -7.30 24.89
CA TYR A 221 -24.06 -6.02 25.18
C TYR A 221 -24.33 -5.24 23.88
N GLU A 222 -25.18 -4.21 23.99
CA GLU A 222 -25.58 -3.38 22.87
C GLU A 222 -24.89 -2.02 22.93
N ILE A 223 -24.28 -1.60 21.82
CA ILE A 223 -23.72 -0.27 21.64
C ILE A 223 -24.62 0.51 20.69
N LYS A 224 -25.27 1.56 21.20
CA LYS A 224 -26.09 2.46 20.37
C LYS A 224 -25.22 3.52 19.71
N ALA A 225 -25.46 3.76 18.43
CA ALA A 225 -24.72 4.75 17.64
C ALA A 225 -25.64 5.46 16.63
N LYS A 226 -25.33 6.72 16.32
CA LYS A 226 -26.06 7.46 15.27
C LYS A 226 -25.70 7.00 13.86
N GLN A 227 -24.48 6.48 13.70
CA GLN A 227 -23.92 5.93 12.48
C GLN A 227 -22.98 4.78 12.83
N VAL A 228 -22.94 3.76 11.97
CA VAL A 228 -22.04 2.62 12.08
C VAL A 228 -21.20 2.58 10.80
N ILE A 229 -19.88 2.50 10.95
CA ILE A 229 -18.94 2.42 9.83
C ILE A 229 -18.32 1.02 9.85
N SER A 230 -18.49 0.26 8.76
CA SER A 230 -17.79 -1.00 8.57
C SER A 230 -16.43 -0.72 7.94
N ALA A 231 -15.36 -0.98 8.70
CA ALA A 231 -13.97 -0.87 8.27
C ALA A 231 -13.26 -2.23 8.37
N CYS A 232 -13.98 -3.32 8.12
CA CYS A 232 -13.56 -4.69 8.44
C CYS A 232 -12.71 -5.37 7.35
N GLY A 233 -12.15 -4.60 6.41
CA GLY A 233 -11.28 -5.12 5.35
C GLY A 233 -11.92 -6.27 4.57
N VAL A 234 -11.25 -7.41 4.48
CA VAL A 234 -11.74 -8.63 3.79
C VAL A 234 -13.02 -9.21 4.40
N PHE A 235 -13.35 -8.86 5.65
CA PHE A 235 -14.56 -9.30 6.33
C PHE A 235 -15.75 -8.36 6.13
N SER A 236 -15.60 -7.31 5.31
CA SER A 236 -16.65 -6.31 5.09
C SER A 236 -17.96 -6.93 4.59
N ASP A 237 -17.89 -7.95 3.73
CA ASP A 237 -19.09 -8.62 3.22
C ASP A 237 -19.86 -9.41 4.29
N ALA A 238 -19.15 -10.00 5.27
CA ALA A 238 -19.81 -10.66 6.40
C ALA A 238 -20.61 -9.64 7.23
N VAL A 239 -20.05 -8.45 7.46
CA VAL A 239 -20.76 -7.37 8.18
C VAL A 239 -21.88 -6.77 7.34
N ARG A 240 -21.69 -6.60 6.03
CA ARG A 240 -22.75 -6.14 5.12
C ARG A 240 -23.95 -7.09 5.14
N ARG A 241 -23.71 -8.40 5.22
CA ARG A 241 -24.76 -9.42 5.31
C ARG A 241 -25.57 -9.39 6.60
N MET A 242 -25.02 -8.87 7.69
CA MET A 242 -25.79 -8.63 8.92
C MET A 242 -26.89 -7.59 8.68
N ALA A 243 -26.62 -6.56 7.86
CA ALA A 243 -27.64 -5.59 7.47
C ALA A 243 -28.52 -6.06 6.30
N ASP A 244 -27.94 -6.83 5.37
CA ASP A 244 -28.58 -7.29 4.13
C ASP A 244 -28.22 -8.75 3.81
N PRO A 245 -29.05 -9.72 4.19
CA PRO A 245 -28.79 -11.12 3.85
C PRO A 245 -28.61 -11.37 2.34
N GLU A 246 -29.23 -10.55 1.49
CA GLU A 246 -29.18 -10.63 0.03
C GLU A 246 -28.05 -9.78 -0.60
N ALA A 247 -27.19 -9.16 0.21
CA ALA A 247 -26.09 -8.36 -0.32
C ALA A 247 -25.15 -9.22 -1.17
N THR A 248 -24.87 -8.73 -2.37
CA THR A 248 -23.83 -9.29 -3.23
C THR A 248 -22.44 -9.00 -2.67
N ASP A 249 -21.58 -10.01 -2.73
CA ASP A 249 -20.17 -9.87 -2.38
C ASP A 249 -19.48 -8.85 -3.27
N ILE A 250 -18.69 -7.97 -2.66
CA ILE A 250 -17.83 -7.01 -3.37
C ILE A 250 -16.35 -7.24 -3.06
N MET A 251 -16.04 -7.99 -2.01
CA MET A 251 -14.68 -8.29 -1.60
C MET A 251 -14.13 -9.47 -2.39
N VAL A 252 -13.00 -9.23 -3.05
CA VAL A 252 -12.18 -10.28 -3.66
C VAL A 252 -10.85 -10.31 -2.93
N ALA A 253 -10.60 -11.37 -2.17
CA ALA A 253 -9.35 -11.53 -1.43
C ALA A 253 -8.27 -12.18 -2.31
N GLY A 254 -7.18 -11.46 -2.55
CA GLY A 254 -5.98 -12.00 -3.21
C GLY A 254 -4.97 -12.48 -2.18
N PRO A 255 -4.43 -13.72 -2.28
CA PRO A 255 -3.38 -14.18 -1.38
C PRO A 255 -2.06 -13.45 -1.68
N GLY A 256 -1.33 -13.13 -0.61
CA GLY A 256 0.04 -12.64 -0.65
C GLY A 256 0.84 -13.30 0.46
N SER A 257 2.13 -13.51 0.25
CA SER A 257 3.01 -14.14 1.23
C SER A 257 4.39 -13.51 1.17
N HIS A 258 5.06 -13.49 2.32
CA HIS A 258 6.42 -13.00 2.48
C HIS A 258 7.28 -14.11 3.06
N LEU A 259 8.54 -14.17 2.63
CA LEU A 259 9.54 -15.08 3.18
C LEU A 259 10.58 -14.24 3.90
N VAL A 260 10.96 -14.67 5.11
CA VAL A 260 12.04 -14.06 5.88
C VAL A 260 13.25 -14.96 5.74
N MET A 261 14.35 -14.38 5.29
CA MET A 261 15.61 -15.06 5.05
C MET A 261 16.70 -14.40 5.93
N PRO A 262 17.85 -15.06 6.15
CA PRO A 262 18.99 -14.44 6.80
C PRO A 262 19.43 -13.14 6.09
N ASP A 263 19.96 -12.19 6.84
CA ASP A 263 20.35 -10.84 6.38
C ASP A 263 21.28 -10.86 5.15
N TYR A 264 22.26 -11.75 5.13
CA TYR A 264 23.23 -11.93 4.04
C TYR A 264 22.62 -12.36 2.69
N THR A 265 21.30 -12.60 2.62
CA THR A 265 20.61 -12.91 1.37
C THR A 265 20.14 -11.67 0.61
N SER A 266 20.24 -10.49 1.21
CA SER A 266 19.82 -9.21 0.63
C SER A 266 20.85 -8.11 0.83
N PRO A 267 20.81 -7.01 0.06
CA PRO A 267 21.67 -5.85 0.32
C PRO A 267 21.36 -5.21 1.68
N ASP A 268 22.37 -4.95 2.51
CA ASP A 268 22.20 -4.47 3.89
C ASP A 268 21.34 -3.21 4.05
N LYS A 269 21.45 -2.27 3.11
CA LYS A 269 20.90 -0.91 3.24
C LYS A 269 19.93 -0.51 2.14
N MET A 270 19.57 -1.44 1.26
CA MET A 270 18.64 -1.15 0.17
C MET A 270 17.83 -2.36 -0.24
N GLY A 271 16.58 -2.10 -0.60
CA GLY A 271 15.75 -3.10 -1.26
C GLY A 271 16.21 -3.38 -2.68
N PHE A 272 15.72 -4.49 -3.20
CA PHE A 272 15.92 -4.93 -4.57
C PHE A 272 14.57 -5.26 -5.18
N LEU A 273 14.34 -4.80 -6.41
CA LEU A 273 13.11 -5.01 -7.15
C LEU A 273 13.40 -5.76 -8.44
N TRP A 274 12.66 -6.84 -8.67
CA TRP A 274 12.74 -7.65 -9.88
C TRP A 274 11.38 -7.85 -10.56
N PHE A 275 11.38 -7.95 -11.89
CA PHE A 275 10.21 -8.30 -12.67
C PHE A 275 10.21 -9.80 -12.97
N THR A 276 9.18 -10.51 -12.52
CA THR A 276 9.00 -11.95 -12.79
C THR A 276 8.53 -12.17 -14.23
N GLU A 277 8.70 -13.41 -14.75
CA GLU A 277 8.34 -13.78 -16.13
C GLU A 277 6.86 -13.54 -16.45
N ASP A 278 5.99 -13.68 -15.46
CA ASP A 278 4.55 -13.40 -15.57
C ASP A 278 4.20 -11.90 -15.50
N GLY A 279 5.19 -11.02 -15.33
CA GLY A 279 5.03 -9.57 -15.28
C GLY A 279 4.65 -9.01 -13.91
N ARG A 280 4.74 -9.82 -12.84
CA ARG A 280 4.63 -9.33 -11.46
C ARG A 280 5.95 -8.71 -10.99
N VAL A 281 5.89 -8.07 -9.83
CA VAL A 281 7.04 -7.44 -9.18
C VAL A 281 7.34 -8.22 -7.90
N LEU A 282 8.60 -8.59 -7.74
CA LEU A 282 9.13 -9.19 -6.52
C LEU A 282 10.00 -8.16 -5.81
N TYR A 283 9.82 -8.07 -4.49
CA TYR A 283 10.65 -7.27 -3.61
C TYR A 283 11.51 -8.18 -2.74
N LEU A 284 12.78 -7.81 -2.59
CA LEU A 284 13.68 -8.30 -1.58
C LEU A 284 14.09 -7.09 -0.73
N LEU A 285 13.73 -7.07 0.54
CA LEU A 285 13.90 -5.91 1.41
C LEU A 285 14.76 -6.31 2.63
N PRO A 286 15.65 -5.41 3.11
CA PRO A 286 16.37 -5.60 4.37
C PRO A 286 15.46 -5.44 5.60
#